data_AF-A0A9P7JHT9-F1
#
_entry.id   AF-A0A9P7JHT9-F1
#
_cell.length_a   1.000
_cell.length_b   1.000
_cell.length_c   1.000
_cell.angle_alpha   90.00
_cell.angle_beta   90.00
_cell.angle_gamma   90.00
#
_symmetry.space_group_name_H-M   'P 1'
#
loop_
_entity.id
_entity.type
_entity.pdbx_description
1 polymer ?
#
loop_
_entity_poly.entity_id
_entity_poly.type
_entity_poly.pdbx_seq_one_letter_code
_entity_poly.pdbx_strand_id
1 'polypeptide(L)'
;LHASLKVKCTNFDSFADFAMVSPAAVSNISDHIAKGNHTFAFTPEEKKVRELLRQVNLVMCHAPGSSALRVIMRNEMRGLMIEQGLLSFYVTMIPADVYTPIV
;
A
#
# COMPACT_ATOMS: atom_id res chain seq x y z
N LEU A 1 -26.53 11.50 4.34
CA LEU A 1 -26.06 12.45 5.39
C LEU A 1 -25.01 11.80 6.31
N HIS A 2 -23.90 11.29 5.75
CA HIS A 2 -22.82 10.61 6.51
C HIS A 2 -21.44 11.28 6.34
N ALA A 3 -21.40 12.53 5.85
CA ALA A 3 -20.15 13.26 5.65
C ALA A 3 -19.68 14.02 6.91
N SER A 4 -20.58 14.39 7.83
CA SER A 4 -20.22 15.23 8.99
C SER A 4 -19.34 14.52 10.02
N LEU A 5 -19.49 13.20 10.17
CA LEU A 5 -18.63 12.37 11.03
C LEU A 5 -17.23 12.15 10.44
N LYS A 6 -17.05 12.25 9.12
CA LYS A 6 -15.72 12.25 8.47
C LYS A 6 -14.99 13.59 8.61
N VAL A 7 -15.73 14.68 8.82
CA VAL A 7 -15.17 16.04 8.93
C VAL A 7 -14.82 16.41 10.38
N LYS A 8 -15.46 15.79 11.38
CA LYS A 8 -15.04 15.87 12.78
C LYS A 8 -13.89 14.89 13.08
N CYS A 9 -12.78 15.02 12.35
CA CYS A 9 -11.53 14.43 12.79
C CYS A 9 -11.03 15.25 13.99
N THR A 10 -11.04 14.66 15.19
CA THR A 10 -10.39 15.20 16.41
C THR A 10 -8.90 15.53 16.23
N ASN A 11 -8.34 15.17 15.08
CA ASN A 11 -6.95 15.37 14.70
C ASN A 11 -6.73 16.51 13.69
N PHE A 12 -7.74 17.35 13.36
CA PHE A 12 -7.57 18.44 12.38
C PHE A 12 -6.39 19.36 12.72
N ASP A 13 -6.17 19.66 14.00
CA ASP A 13 -5.02 20.47 14.43
C ASP A 13 -3.67 19.80 14.12
N SER A 14 -3.59 18.47 14.24
CA SER A 14 -2.40 17.71 13.81
C SER A 14 -2.23 17.65 12.29
N PHE A 15 -3.29 17.95 11.51
CA PHE A 15 -3.17 18.08 10.05
C PHE A 15 -2.59 19.45 9.65
N ALA A 16 -2.82 20.50 10.44
CA ALA A 16 -2.23 21.82 10.20
C ALA A 16 -0.69 21.77 10.27
N ASP A 17 -0.13 20.89 11.11
CA ASP A 17 1.32 20.63 11.18
C ASP A 17 1.89 20.07 9.87
N PHE A 18 1.08 19.43 9.02
CA PHE A 18 1.52 18.98 7.69
C PHE A 18 1.63 20.12 6.68
N ALA A 19 0.90 21.23 6.87
CA ALA A 19 1.04 22.43 6.04
C ALA A 19 2.39 23.14 6.27
N MET A 20 3.07 22.85 7.39
CA MET A 20 4.40 23.39 7.71
C MET A 20 5.56 22.59 7.11
N VAL A 21 5.29 21.53 6.35
CA VAL A 21 6.33 20.70 5.75
C VAL A 21 7.03 21.44 4.62
N SER A 22 8.37 21.48 4.66
CA SER A 22 9.19 22.14 3.63
C SER A 22 9.02 21.48 2.26
N PRO A 23 8.81 22.25 1.17
CA PRO A 23 8.78 21.72 -0.19
C PRO A 23 10.05 20.96 -0.59
N ALA A 24 11.21 21.37 -0.03
CA ALA A 24 12.49 20.70 -0.29
C ALA A 24 12.50 19.26 0.25
N ALA A 25 11.89 19.01 1.42
CA ALA A 25 11.80 17.68 2.00
C ALA A 25 10.92 16.74 1.16
N VAL A 26 9.86 17.27 0.53
CA VAL A 26 8.99 16.52 -0.39
C VAL A 26 9.75 16.13 -1.67
N SER A 27 10.53 17.06 -2.23
CA SER A 27 11.35 16.79 -3.41
C SER A 27 12.38 15.69 -3.15
N ASN A 28 13.10 15.79 -2.03
CA ASN A 28 14.11 14.79 -1.67
C ASN A 28 13.50 13.40 -1.52
N ILE A 29 12.36 13.28 -0.84
CA ILE A 29 11.66 11.99 -0.71
C ILE A 29 11.18 11.47 -2.05
N SER A 30 10.66 12.34 -2.91
CA SER A 30 10.20 11.94 -4.25
C SER A 30 11.35 11.37 -5.06
N ASP A 31 12.53 11.98 -5.00
CA ASP A 31 13.75 11.48 -5.65
C ASP A 31 14.22 10.15 -5.04
N HIS A 32 14.14 9.99 -3.72
CA HIS A 32 14.46 8.72 -3.06
C HIS A 32 13.52 7.60 -3.47
N ILE A 33 12.21 7.86 -3.54
CA ILE A 33 11.19 6.90 -3.99
C ILE A 33 11.41 6.55 -5.46
N ALA A 34 11.70 7.53 -6.32
CA ALA A 34 11.99 7.30 -7.73
C ALA A 34 13.22 6.40 -7.94
N LYS A 35 14.21 6.49 -7.05
CA LYS A 35 15.42 5.64 -7.03
C LYS A 35 15.19 4.26 -6.40
N GLY A 36 13.97 3.95 -5.93
CA GLY A 36 13.62 2.67 -5.31
C GLY A 36 13.96 2.55 -3.82
N ASN A 37 14.36 3.64 -3.16
CA ASN A 37 14.71 3.63 -1.74
C ASN A 37 13.46 3.91 -0.89
N HIS A 38 12.76 2.84 -0.48
CA HIS A 38 11.51 2.93 0.28
C HIS A 38 11.67 3.07 1.80
N THR A 39 12.89 2.95 2.34
CA THR A 39 13.11 2.65 3.77
C THR A 39 13.68 3.78 4.61
N PHE A 40 13.98 4.94 4.04
CA PHE A 40 14.83 5.92 4.71
C PHE A 40 14.17 7.30 4.85
N ALA A 41 13.39 7.48 5.91
CA ALA A 41 13.04 8.81 6.43
C ALA A 41 13.97 9.08 7.62
N PHE A 42 15.13 9.66 7.33
CA PHE A 42 16.19 9.87 8.33
C PHE A 42 15.90 11.13 9.16
N THR A 43 15.35 12.16 8.52
CA THR A 43 15.07 13.43 9.20
C THR A 43 13.65 13.44 9.79
N PRO A 44 13.41 14.21 10.88
CA PRO A 44 12.08 14.33 11.47
C PRO A 44 11.06 14.92 10.49
N GLU A 45 11.49 15.79 9.56
CA GLU A 45 10.64 16.36 8.51
C GLU A 45 10.26 15.31 7.45
N GLU A 46 11.20 14.46 7.03
CA GLU A 46 10.92 13.36 6.11
C GLU A 46 9.93 12.36 6.69
N LYS A 47 10.00 12.10 8.00
CA LYS A 47 9.02 11.25 8.69
C LYS A 47 7.61 11.85 8.62
N LYS A 48 7.48 13.17 8.77
CA LYS A 48 6.20 13.87 8.61
C LYS A 48 5.67 13.77 7.17
N VAL A 49 6.53 13.96 6.16
CA VAL A 49 6.16 13.77 4.74
C VAL A 49 5.69 12.35 4.47
N ARG A 50 6.39 11.34 5.01
CA ARG A 50 6.00 9.93 4.84
C ARG A 50 4.64 9.66 5.46
N GLU A 51 4.38 10.19 6.65
CA GLU A 51 3.09 10.07 7.30
C GLU A 51 1.99 10.77 6.49
N LEU A 52 2.27 11.97 5.94
CA LEU A 52 1.36 12.66 5.03
C LEU A 52 1.04 11.80 3.79
N LEU A 53 2.05 11.24 3.12
CA LEU A 53 1.86 10.37 1.96
C LEU A 53 1.02 9.12 2.30
N ARG A 54 1.20 8.56 3.50
CA ARG A 54 0.40 7.43 3.99
C ARG A 54 -1.07 7.84 4.15
N GLN A 55 -1.33 8.99 4.75
CA GLN A 55 -2.69 9.51 4.95
C GLN A 55 -3.37 9.83 3.61
N VAL A 56 -2.65 10.46 2.67
CA VAL A 56 -3.15 10.70 1.30
C VAL A 56 -3.51 9.38 0.62
N ASN A 57 -2.66 8.36 0.74
CA ASN A 57 -2.95 7.05 0.16
C ASN A 57 -4.21 6.40 0.78
N LEU A 58 -4.45 6.62 2.07
CA LEU A 58 -5.69 6.17 2.72
C LEU A 58 -6.92 6.91 2.19
N VAL A 59 -6.85 8.22 1.96
CA VAL A 59 -7.97 8.98 1.36
C VAL A 59 -8.25 8.50 -0.07
N MET A 60 -7.20 8.19 -0.82
CA MET A 60 -7.28 7.71 -2.21
C MET A 60 -7.75 6.26 -2.34
N CYS A 61 -8.11 5.57 -1.26
CA CYS A 61 -8.52 4.16 -1.32
C CYS A 61 -9.79 3.90 -2.13
N HIS A 62 -10.60 4.94 -2.39
CA HIS A 62 -11.79 4.85 -3.24
C HIS A 62 -11.57 5.42 -4.65
N ALA A 63 -10.38 5.96 -4.95
CA ALA A 63 -10.05 6.47 -6.27
C ALA A 63 -9.75 5.30 -7.22
N PRO A 64 -10.39 5.24 -8.41
CA PRO A 64 -10.13 4.20 -9.39
C PRO A 64 -8.64 4.14 -9.76
N GLY A 65 -8.05 2.95 -9.76
CA GLY A 65 -6.63 2.77 -10.12
C GLY A 65 -5.62 3.13 -9.02
N SER A 66 -6.07 3.54 -7.83
CA SER A 66 -5.15 3.79 -6.72
C SER A 66 -4.50 2.49 -6.20
N SER A 67 -3.32 2.61 -5.60
CA SER A 67 -2.63 1.48 -5.00
C SER A 67 -3.39 0.93 -3.79
N ALA A 68 -3.99 1.81 -2.98
CA ALA A 68 -4.83 1.42 -1.85
C ALA A 68 -6.07 0.63 -2.29
N LEU A 69 -6.75 1.02 -3.37
CA LEU A 69 -7.91 0.28 -3.89
C LEU A 69 -7.52 -1.13 -4.33
N ARG A 70 -6.37 -1.29 -5.00
CA ARG A 70 -5.87 -2.62 -5.40
C ARG A 70 -5.61 -3.54 -4.21
N VAL A 71 -5.14 -2.98 -3.08
CA VAL A 71 -4.93 -3.76 -1.85
C VAL A 71 -6.28 -4.19 -1.25
N ILE A 72 -7.27 -3.30 -1.22
CA ILE A 72 -8.63 -3.62 -0.75
C ILE A 72 -9.23 -4.74 -1.61
N MET A 73 -9.21 -4.59 -2.94
CA MET A 73 -9.71 -5.61 -3.87
C MET A 73 -9.02 -6.96 -3.68
N ARG A 74 -7.70 -6.97 -3.45
CA ARG A 74 -6.96 -8.20 -3.15
C ARG A 74 -7.44 -8.85 -1.86
N ASN A 75 -7.65 -8.07 -0.81
CA ASN A 75 -8.13 -8.58 0.47
C ASN A 75 -9.56 -9.11 0.35
N GLU A 76 -10.41 -8.44 -0.42
CA GLU A 76 -11.78 -8.89 -0.71
C GLU A 76 -11.78 -10.23 -1.47
N MET A 77 -10.97 -10.34 -2.53
CA MET A 77 -10.78 -11.63 -3.22
C MET A 77 -10.34 -12.71 -2.23
N ARG A 78 -9.34 -12.44 -1.36
CA ARG A 78 -8.91 -13.40 -0.33
C ARG A 78 -10.02 -13.76 0.67
N GLY A 79 -10.89 -12.83 1.01
CA GLY A 79 -12.05 -13.08 1.86
C GLY A 79 -13.05 -14.03 1.18
N LEU A 80 -13.42 -13.73 -0.06
CA LEU A 80 -14.32 -14.57 -0.87
C LEU A 80 -13.74 -15.98 -1.08
N MET A 81 -12.44 -16.05 -1.33
CA MET A 81 -11.68 -17.28 -1.44
C MET A 81 -11.77 -18.17 -0.18
N ILE A 82 -11.81 -17.57 1.02
CA ILE A 82 -11.94 -18.29 2.29
C ILE A 82 -13.39 -18.70 2.54
N GLU A 83 -14.34 -17.80 2.28
CA GLU A 83 -15.76 -18.00 2.60
C GLU A 83 -16.45 -18.96 1.62
N GLN A 84 -16.21 -18.78 0.33
CA GLN A 84 -16.84 -19.57 -0.75
C GLN A 84 -15.99 -20.76 -1.18
N GLY A 85 -14.74 -20.82 -0.69
CA GLY A 85 -13.72 -21.76 -1.15
C GLY A 85 -13.14 -21.37 -2.51
N LEU A 86 -11.88 -21.76 -2.76
CA LEU A 86 -11.36 -21.83 -4.13
C LEU A 86 -11.19 -23.27 -4.55
N LEU A 87 -11.34 -23.46 -5.86
CA LEU A 87 -10.68 -24.51 -6.59
C LEU A 87 -9.16 -24.21 -6.68
N SER A 88 -8.41 -24.57 -5.64
CA SER A 88 -6.94 -24.55 -5.68
C SER A 88 -6.45 -25.75 -6.48
N PHE A 89 -6.07 -25.54 -7.74
CA PHE A 89 -5.42 -26.58 -8.54
C PHE A 89 -3.95 -26.66 -8.16
N TYR A 90 -3.55 -27.78 -7.58
CA TYR A 90 -2.14 -28.14 -7.43
C TYR A 90 -1.72 -28.93 -8.66
N VAL A 91 -1.02 -28.25 -9.59
CA VAL A 91 -0.42 -28.93 -10.74
C VAL A 91 1.00 -29.33 -10.36
N THR A 92 1.16 -30.57 -9.94
CA THR A 92 2.50 -31.15 -9.79
C THR A 92 2.96 -31.62 -11.16
N MET A 93 3.79 -30.82 -11.83
CA MET A 93 4.52 -31.28 -13.01
C MET A 93 5.67 -32.15 -12.52
N ILE A 94 5.51 -33.47 -12.58
CA ILE A 94 6.63 -34.39 -12.50
C ILE A 94 7.18 -34.47 -13.94
N PRO A 95 8.31 -33.80 -14.26
CA PRO A 95 8.92 -34.00 -15.57
C PRO A 95 9.22 -35.49 -15.71
N ALA A 96 8.82 -36.06 -16.84
CA ALA A 96 8.91 -37.50 -17.08
C ALA A 96 10.29 -38.04 -16.69
N ASP A 97 10.27 -39.17 -16.00
CA ASP A 97 11.43 -39.91 -15.52
C ASP A 97 12.18 -40.59 -16.68
N VAL A 98 12.65 -39.79 -17.63
CA VAL A 98 13.37 -40.25 -18.83
C VAL A 98 14.89 -40.30 -18.58
N TYR A 99 15.35 -39.79 -17.43
CA TYR A 99 16.77 -39.67 -17.08
C TYR A 99 17.10 -40.19 -15.66
N THR A 100 16.38 -41.18 -15.13
CA THR A 100 16.89 -41.91 -13.94
C THR A 100 18.03 -42.84 -14.35
N PRO A 101 19.27 -42.63 -13.88
CA PRO A 101 20.44 -43.44 -14.26
C PRO A 101 20.50 -44.73 -13.42
N ILE A 102 19.43 -45.53 -13.46
CA ILE A 102 19.37 -46.85 -12.83
C ILE A 102 18.93 -47.89 -13.88
N VAL A 103 19.66 -47.95 -14.99
CA VAL A 103 19.85 -49.17 -15.81
C VAL A 103 21.27 -49.17 -16.34
#